data_AF-A0A965AJB0-F1
#
_entry.id   AF-A0A965AJB0-F1
#
_cell.length_a   1.000
_cell.length_b   1.000
_cell.length_c   1.000
_cell.angle_alpha   90.00
_cell.angle_beta   90.00
_cell.angle_gamma   90.00
#
_symmetry.space_group_name_H-M   'P 1'
#
loop_
_entity.id
_entity.type
_entity.pdbx_description
1 polymer ?
#
loop_
_entity_poly.entity_id
_entity_poly.type
_entity_poly.pdbx_seq_one_letter_code
_entity_poly.pdbx_strand_id
1 'polypeptide(L)'
;MKLVSLEINTALGKARRIGVPVDGDETGRIADLTGCYTAYLATETDEPTPRQIANVRCPPDMIGWLKGAHKSREAAEQASAWIAGRLKEDDDPEGIDGERLVFPRDEVKLLAPVPRPGAFRDFSIYQTHMSKADVPFLKTEHWYVTPPYYKGNCDTITGAEDPVPFPYYTERLDLELELGIVIGKKGSNLTFEEAKDHIAGYGPNKRKDFCTPMGPCLVTADAIDERNIDCRIVVDGETWWEGNTGEPRSFWAEHLVAYVSDNETVIPGDVIGTGTIGMGCSMDIHKWPQVGQKMTFTMDGIGSMNLEIVKGADRVRHVDGMKGLLEYPGEDI
;
A
#
# COMPACT_ATOMS: atom_id res chain seq x y z
N MET A 1 14.58 -3.01 2.25
CA MET A 1 14.53 -3.05 0.77
C MET A 1 13.20 -2.49 0.26
N LYS A 2 13.13 -2.08 -1.02
CA LYS A 2 11.91 -1.62 -1.68
C LYS A 2 11.42 -2.69 -2.66
N LEU A 3 10.14 -3.04 -2.61
CA LEU A 3 9.52 -4.10 -3.41
C LEU A 3 8.29 -3.57 -4.14
N VAL A 4 8.14 -3.90 -5.42
CA VAL A 4 6.98 -3.51 -6.23
C VAL A 4 6.20 -4.75 -6.68
N SER A 5 4.88 -4.63 -6.71
CA SER A 5 4.01 -5.58 -7.42
C SER A 5 3.76 -5.02 -8.81
N LEU A 6 4.00 -5.80 -9.86
CA LEU A 6 3.85 -5.34 -11.24
C LEU A 6 3.15 -6.39 -12.11
N GLU A 7 2.56 -5.90 -13.20
CA GLU A 7 2.03 -6.70 -14.30
C GLU A 7 2.83 -6.39 -15.58
N ILE A 8 3.29 -7.45 -16.23
CA ILE A 8 4.01 -7.39 -17.52
C ILE A 8 3.19 -8.09 -18.60
N ASN A 9 3.38 -7.66 -19.85
CA ASN A 9 2.84 -8.36 -21.01
C ASN A 9 3.82 -9.46 -21.44
N THR A 10 3.30 -10.68 -21.62
CA THR A 10 4.05 -11.81 -22.16
C THR A 10 3.36 -12.33 -23.42
N ALA A 11 4.03 -13.21 -24.16
CA ALA A 11 3.43 -13.88 -25.32
C ALA A 11 2.16 -14.69 -24.97
N LEU A 12 2.00 -15.08 -23.70
CA LEU A 12 0.84 -15.85 -23.20
C LEU A 12 -0.22 -14.96 -22.52
N GLY A 13 -0.03 -13.63 -22.55
CA GLY A 13 -0.89 -12.65 -21.90
C GLY A 13 -0.23 -12.00 -20.69
N LYS A 14 -1.05 -11.43 -19.81
CA LYS A 14 -0.60 -10.67 -18.64
C LYS A 14 -0.07 -11.58 -17.55
N ALA A 15 1.07 -11.22 -16.98
CA ALA A 15 1.68 -11.97 -15.90
C ALA A 15 2.06 -11.05 -14.74
N ARG A 16 1.74 -11.46 -13.51
CA ARG A 16 2.12 -10.73 -12.30
C ARG A 16 3.51 -11.13 -11.83
N ARG A 17 4.25 -10.17 -11.29
CA ARG A 17 5.59 -10.34 -10.72
C ARG A 17 5.73 -9.53 -9.44
N ILE A 18 6.72 -9.92 -8.64
CA ILE A 18 7.32 -9.06 -7.63
C ILE A 18 8.67 -8.59 -8.17
N GLY A 19 8.94 -7.30 -8.04
CA GLY A 19 10.15 -6.69 -8.57
C GLY A 19 10.89 -5.86 -7.54
N VAL A 20 12.14 -5.55 -7.87
CA VAL A 20 12.99 -4.59 -7.15
C VAL A 20 13.37 -3.46 -8.11
N PRO A 21 13.22 -2.19 -7.69
CA PRO A 21 13.74 -1.09 -8.48
C PRO A 21 15.28 -1.12 -8.55
N VAL A 22 15.86 -1.04 -9.75
CA VAL A 22 17.31 -1.12 -9.93
C VAL A 22 17.99 0.24 -10.04
N ASP A 23 17.25 1.29 -10.39
CA ASP A 23 17.75 2.66 -10.50
C ASP A 23 17.46 3.50 -9.23
N GLY A 24 17.21 2.83 -8.10
CA GLY A 24 17.00 3.44 -6.78
C GLY A 24 15.54 3.71 -6.41
N ASP A 25 14.66 3.90 -7.40
CA ASP A 25 13.22 4.08 -7.18
C ASP A 25 12.37 3.46 -8.30
N GLU A 26 11.05 3.40 -8.04
CA GLU A 26 10.05 2.79 -8.91
C GLU A 26 9.79 3.52 -10.24
N THR A 27 10.47 4.64 -10.51
CA THR A 27 10.29 5.44 -11.74
C THR A 27 11.25 5.03 -12.85
N GLY A 28 12.35 4.35 -12.51
CA GLY A 28 13.31 3.78 -13.44
C GLY A 28 12.97 2.34 -13.83
N ARG A 29 14.00 1.52 -14.03
CA ARG A 29 13.85 0.11 -14.38
C ARG A 29 13.52 -0.75 -13.15
N ILE A 30 12.82 -1.85 -13.40
CA ILE A 30 12.39 -2.82 -12.40
C ILE A 30 12.88 -4.20 -12.80
N ALA A 31 13.59 -4.88 -11.90
CA ALA A 31 14.03 -6.25 -12.09
C ALA A 31 13.02 -7.25 -11.51
N ASP A 32 12.66 -8.29 -12.28
CA ASP A 32 11.83 -9.42 -11.84
C ASP A 32 12.62 -10.29 -10.85
N LEU A 33 12.21 -10.30 -9.58
CA LEU A 33 12.93 -11.01 -8.54
C LEU A 33 12.88 -12.53 -8.71
N THR A 34 11.75 -13.10 -9.16
CA THR A 34 11.64 -14.55 -9.37
C THR A 34 12.53 -15.00 -10.50
N GLY A 35 12.56 -14.23 -11.60
CA GLY A 35 13.45 -14.45 -12.74
C GLY A 35 14.92 -14.33 -12.36
N CYS A 36 15.30 -13.22 -11.71
CA CYS A 36 16.67 -12.98 -11.25
C CYS A 36 17.13 -14.04 -10.26
N TYR A 37 16.28 -14.48 -9.33
CA TYR A 37 16.65 -15.54 -8.38
C TYR A 37 16.80 -16.90 -9.08
N THR A 38 15.98 -17.20 -10.09
CA THR A 38 16.15 -18.39 -10.92
C THR A 38 17.51 -18.38 -11.63
N ALA A 39 17.89 -17.24 -12.23
CA ALA A 39 19.18 -17.10 -12.90
C ALA A 39 20.35 -17.21 -11.92
N TYR A 40 20.28 -16.53 -10.78
CA TYR A 40 21.25 -16.65 -9.69
C TYR A 40 21.46 -18.11 -9.26
N LEU A 41 20.39 -18.87 -9.00
CA LEU A 41 20.51 -20.27 -8.60
C LEU A 41 21.18 -21.11 -9.70
N ALA A 42 20.87 -20.85 -10.97
CA ALA A 42 21.43 -21.61 -12.07
C ALA A 42 22.90 -21.29 -12.37
N THR A 43 23.36 -20.05 -12.13
CA THR A 43 24.73 -19.63 -12.47
C THR A 43 25.68 -19.66 -11.28
N GLU A 44 25.20 -19.39 -10.07
CA GLU A 44 26.04 -19.23 -8.87
C GLU A 44 25.97 -20.41 -7.90
N THR A 45 25.09 -21.40 -8.14
CA THR A 45 24.89 -22.54 -7.24
C THR A 45 24.86 -23.87 -8.00
N ASP A 46 24.80 -24.98 -7.27
CA ASP A 46 24.64 -26.34 -7.82
C ASP A 46 23.18 -26.83 -7.82
N GLU A 47 22.21 -25.92 -7.64
CA GLU A 47 20.78 -26.26 -7.58
C GLU A 47 20.30 -26.88 -8.90
N PRO A 48 19.87 -28.17 -8.91
CA PRO A 48 19.45 -28.83 -10.14
C PRO A 48 18.09 -28.35 -10.67
N THR A 49 17.29 -27.68 -9.82
CA THR A 49 15.92 -27.27 -10.14
C THR A 49 15.66 -25.78 -9.84
N PRO A 50 16.44 -24.86 -10.44
CA PRO A 50 16.47 -23.45 -10.05
C PRO A 50 15.08 -22.78 -10.13
N ARG A 51 14.28 -23.09 -11.16
CA ARG A 51 12.91 -22.57 -11.31
C ARG A 51 11.97 -23.02 -10.18
N GLN A 52 12.06 -24.27 -9.76
CA GLN A 52 11.17 -24.82 -8.74
C GLN A 52 11.50 -24.21 -7.37
N ILE A 53 12.79 -24.12 -7.05
CA ILE A 53 13.24 -23.46 -5.83
C ILE A 53 12.91 -21.97 -5.85
N ALA A 54 13.11 -21.28 -6.96
CA ALA A 54 12.80 -19.86 -7.05
C ALA A 54 11.31 -19.58 -6.86
N ASN A 55 10.40 -20.38 -7.43
CA ASN A 55 8.96 -20.22 -7.18
C ASN A 55 8.55 -20.43 -5.71
N VAL A 56 9.31 -21.23 -4.95
CA VAL A 56 9.04 -21.44 -3.51
C VAL A 56 9.69 -20.36 -2.66
N ARG A 57 10.91 -19.96 -2.98
CA ARG A 57 11.71 -19.03 -2.18
C ARG A 57 11.41 -17.58 -2.53
N CYS A 58 11.31 -17.22 -3.80
CA CYS A 58 11.00 -15.87 -4.25
C CYS A 58 9.78 -15.90 -5.19
N PRO A 59 8.59 -16.25 -4.67
CA PRO A 59 7.39 -16.36 -5.50
C PRO A 59 7.03 -15.03 -6.17
N PRO A 60 6.38 -15.06 -7.35
CA PRO A 60 6.12 -13.87 -8.16
C PRO A 60 4.94 -13.01 -7.65
N ASP A 61 4.50 -13.21 -6.42
CA ASP A 61 3.39 -12.46 -5.81
C ASP A 61 3.72 -12.05 -4.36
N MET A 62 3.30 -10.84 -3.99
CA MET A 62 3.65 -10.23 -2.70
C MET A 62 3.17 -11.06 -1.50
N ILE A 63 1.99 -11.69 -1.57
CA ILE A 63 1.44 -12.46 -0.45
C ILE A 63 2.24 -13.75 -0.26
N GLY A 64 2.58 -14.44 -1.35
CA GLY A 64 3.49 -15.58 -1.35
C GLY A 64 4.84 -15.19 -0.75
N TRP A 65 5.39 -14.04 -1.17
CA TRP A 65 6.67 -13.53 -0.67
C TRP A 65 6.62 -13.25 0.83
N LEU A 66 5.56 -12.57 1.30
CA LEU A 66 5.34 -12.30 2.73
C LEU A 66 5.21 -13.60 3.53
N LYS A 67 4.50 -14.60 3.01
CA LYS A 67 4.36 -15.92 3.66
C LYS A 67 5.67 -16.69 3.76
N GLY A 68 6.58 -16.53 2.79
CA GLY A 68 7.91 -17.13 2.84
C GLY A 68 8.87 -16.44 3.82
N ALA A 69 8.45 -15.31 4.41
CA ALA A 69 9.12 -14.62 5.52
C ALA A 69 10.63 -14.41 5.26
N HIS A 70 11.48 -14.74 6.23
CA HIS A 70 12.93 -14.55 6.14
C HIS A 70 13.57 -15.25 4.94
N LYS A 71 13.00 -16.37 4.46
CA LYS A 71 13.53 -17.10 3.30
C LYS A 71 13.23 -16.42 1.98
N SER A 72 12.07 -15.77 1.86
CA SER A 72 11.76 -14.95 0.70
C SER A 72 12.52 -13.64 0.68
N ARG A 73 12.76 -13.08 1.86
CA ARG A 73 13.64 -11.93 2.01
C ARG A 73 15.08 -12.25 1.59
N GLU A 74 15.67 -13.32 2.12
CA GLU A 74 17.03 -13.78 1.78
C GLU A 74 17.17 -13.98 0.26
N ALA A 75 16.21 -14.67 -0.36
CA ALA A 75 16.20 -14.89 -1.81
C ALA A 75 16.09 -13.59 -2.61
N ALA A 76 15.25 -12.66 -2.18
CA ALA A 76 15.10 -11.36 -2.86
C ALA A 76 16.36 -10.50 -2.71
N GLU A 77 17.02 -10.51 -1.56
CA GLU A 77 18.31 -9.83 -1.33
C GLU A 77 19.41 -10.43 -2.22
N GLN A 78 19.49 -11.76 -2.33
CA GLN A 78 20.41 -12.45 -3.23
C GLN A 78 20.16 -12.10 -4.70
N ALA A 79 18.90 -12.17 -5.14
CA ALA A 79 18.50 -11.82 -6.50
C ALA A 79 18.81 -10.35 -6.83
N SER A 80 18.54 -9.43 -5.89
CA SER A 80 18.81 -8.00 -6.04
C SER A 80 20.30 -7.71 -6.15
N ALA A 81 21.12 -8.35 -5.30
CA ALA A 81 22.57 -8.20 -5.34
C ALA A 81 23.15 -8.77 -6.64
N TRP A 82 22.66 -9.92 -7.09
CA TRP A 82 23.09 -10.57 -8.33
C TRP A 82 22.77 -9.69 -9.55
N ILE A 83 21.52 -9.24 -9.70
CA ILE A 83 21.13 -8.42 -10.87
C ILE A 83 21.86 -7.08 -10.90
N ALA A 84 22.07 -6.44 -9.75
CA ALA A 84 22.86 -5.21 -9.65
C ALA A 84 24.34 -5.43 -10.02
N GLY A 85 24.87 -6.63 -9.83
CA GLY A 85 26.20 -7.03 -10.32
C GLY A 85 26.22 -7.19 -11.84
N ARG A 86 25.27 -7.94 -12.40
CA ARG A 86 25.14 -8.20 -13.83
C ARG A 86 24.97 -6.93 -14.66
N LEU A 87 24.17 -5.99 -14.15
CA LEU A 87 23.91 -4.69 -14.80
C LEU A 87 25.14 -3.78 -14.93
N LYS A 88 26.30 -4.16 -14.38
CA LYS A 88 27.57 -3.45 -14.58
C LYS A 88 28.30 -3.88 -15.86
N GLU A 89 27.97 -5.06 -16.38
CA GLU A 89 28.64 -5.69 -17.51
C GLU A 89 27.72 -5.81 -18.73
N ASP A 90 26.41 -5.89 -18.49
CA ASP A 90 25.37 -6.14 -19.48
C ASP A 90 24.16 -5.25 -19.17
N ASP A 91 23.73 -4.45 -20.14
CA ASP A 91 22.60 -3.53 -19.97
C ASP A 91 21.24 -4.25 -19.95
N ASP A 92 21.15 -5.47 -20.51
CA ASP A 92 19.90 -6.24 -20.61
C ASP A 92 20.13 -7.74 -20.33
N PRO A 93 20.49 -8.10 -19.09
CA PRO A 93 20.76 -9.48 -18.73
C PRO A 93 19.51 -10.37 -18.86
N GLU A 94 19.69 -11.52 -19.48
CA GLU A 94 18.63 -12.50 -19.72
C GLU A 94 18.62 -13.63 -18.67
N GLY A 95 17.45 -14.27 -18.53
CA GLY A 95 17.23 -15.47 -17.75
C GLY A 95 17.79 -16.72 -18.42
N ILE A 96 17.63 -17.86 -17.74
CA ILE A 96 18.27 -19.13 -18.15
C ILE A 96 17.81 -19.67 -19.51
N ASP A 97 16.62 -19.26 -19.98
CA ASP A 97 16.07 -19.61 -21.30
C ASP A 97 15.83 -18.35 -22.16
N GLY A 98 16.57 -17.26 -21.92
CA GLY A 98 16.45 -16.01 -22.66
C GLY A 98 15.30 -15.10 -22.22
N GLU A 99 14.77 -15.29 -21.00
CA GLU A 99 13.71 -14.42 -20.50
C GLU A 99 14.25 -13.05 -20.12
N ARG A 100 13.50 -12.00 -20.44
CA ARG A 100 13.82 -10.65 -19.96
C ARG A 100 13.70 -10.57 -18.45
N LEU A 101 14.73 -10.05 -17.79
CA LEU A 101 14.77 -9.90 -16.33
C LEU A 101 14.52 -8.46 -15.86
N VAL A 102 14.85 -7.47 -16.69
CA VAL A 102 14.76 -6.04 -16.34
C VAL A 102 13.83 -5.32 -17.29
N PHE A 103 12.88 -4.60 -16.73
CA PHE A 103 11.82 -3.94 -17.48
C PHE A 103 11.91 -2.41 -17.29
N PRO A 104 11.90 -1.64 -18.39
CA PRO A 104 11.66 -0.20 -18.37
C PRO A 104 10.30 0.12 -17.76
N ARG A 105 10.20 1.31 -17.17
CA ARG A 105 9.03 1.71 -16.41
C ARG A 105 7.74 1.75 -17.23
N ASP A 106 7.83 2.18 -18.47
CA ASP A 106 6.71 2.34 -19.41
C ASP A 106 6.20 1.02 -19.99
N GLU A 107 6.95 -0.07 -19.81
CA GLU A 107 6.56 -1.41 -20.24
C GLU A 107 5.83 -2.22 -19.17
N VAL A 108 5.75 -1.69 -17.94
CA VAL A 108 5.13 -2.37 -16.79
C VAL A 108 3.96 -1.57 -16.24
N LYS A 109 2.94 -2.28 -15.76
CA LYS A 109 1.89 -1.68 -14.93
C LYS A 109 2.22 -1.94 -13.46
N LEU A 110 2.41 -0.89 -12.66
CA LEU A 110 2.47 -1.03 -11.21
C LEU A 110 1.09 -1.39 -10.66
N LEU A 111 1.07 -2.37 -9.76
CA LEU A 111 -0.08 -2.75 -8.97
C LEU A 111 0.08 -2.17 -7.56
N ALA A 112 -0.98 -2.23 -6.75
CA ALA A 112 -0.85 -2.01 -5.33
C ALA A 112 0.19 -3.00 -4.75
N PRO A 113 1.00 -2.60 -3.74
CA PRO A 113 2.01 -3.49 -3.15
C PRO A 113 1.40 -4.82 -2.72
N VAL A 114 0.23 -4.78 -2.08
CA VAL A 114 -0.62 -5.95 -1.82
C VAL A 114 -1.95 -5.79 -2.57
N PRO A 115 -2.10 -6.33 -3.80
CA PRO A 115 -3.30 -6.08 -4.61
C PRO A 115 -4.60 -6.66 -4.04
N ARG A 116 -4.50 -7.70 -3.21
CA ARG A 116 -5.63 -8.47 -2.67
C ARG A 116 -5.37 -8.80 -1.20
N PRO A 117 -5.39 -7.81 -0.29
CA PRO A 117 -5.08 -8.05 1.11
C PRO A 117 -6.09 -9.01 1.74
N GLY A 118 -5.64 -9.81 2.72
CA GLY A 118 -6.49 -10.78 3.43
C GLY A 118 -7.56 -10.08 4.27
N ALA A 119 -7.15 -9.00 4.94
CA ALA A 119 -8.00 -8.04 5.60
C ALA A 119 -7.44 -6.62 5.39
N PHE A 120 -8.33 -5.64 5.38
CA PHE A 120 -7.98 -4.24 5.38
C PHE A 120 -8.68 -3.56 6.54
N ARG A 121 -7.92 -2.91 7.41
CA ARG A 121 -8.42 -2.11 8.54
C ARG A 121 -7.86 -0.73 8.38
N ASP A 122 -8.65 0.30 8.64
CA ASP A 122 -8.09 1.63 8.74
C ASP A 122 -8.61 2.36 9.98
N PHE A 123 -7.64 3.01 10.61
CA PHE A 123 -7.68 3.57 11.94
C PHE A 123 -7.96 5.07 11.87
N SER A 124 -8.10 5.70 13.04
CA SER A 124 -8.18 7.16 13.11
C SER A 124 -7.38 7.67 14.30
N ILE A 125 -6.06 7.78 14.12
CA ILE A 125 -5.11 8.04 15.22
C ILE A 125 -4.43 9.42 15.20
N TYR A 126 -4.57 10.21 14.14
CA TYR A 126 -3.97 11.54 14.08
C TYR A 126 -4.84 12.59 14.75
N GLN A 127 -4.29 13.25 15.78
CA GLN A 127 -5.02 14.20 16.60
C GLN A 127 -5.52 15.40 15.79
N THR A 128 -4.70 15.90 14.85
CA THR A 128 -5.05 17.05 14.01
C THR A 128 -6.32 16.78 13.18
N HIS A 129 -6.35 15.67 12.45
CA HIS A 129 -7.51 15.23 11.68
C HIS A 129 -8.74 15.05 12.59
N MET A 130 -8.56 14.31 13.69
CA MET A 130 -9.65 14.01 14.62
C MET A 130 -10.19 15.25 15.34
N SER A 131 -9.39 16.30 15.52
CA SER A 131 -9.86 17.55 16.14
C SER A 131 -10.86 18.33 15.28
N LYS A 132 -10.85 18.09 13.96
CA LYS A 132 -11.74 18.74 12.98
C LYS A 132 -12.99 17.93 12.69
N ALA A 133 -12.95 16.62 12.95
CA ALA A 133 -14.10 15.75 12.80
C ALA A 133 -15.11 16.00 13.94
N ASP A 134 -16.38 16.22 13.61
CA ASP A 134 -17.44 16.39 14.61
C ASP A 134 -17.95 15.03 15.12
N VAL A 135 -17.06 14.30 15.81
CA VAL A 135 -17.36 12.96 16.36
C VAL A 135 -17.28 13.03 17.88
N PRO A 136 -18.41 12.84 18.61
CA PRO A 136 -18.46 12.96 20.07
C PRO A 136 -17.45 12.07 20.82
N PHE A 137 -17.12 10.89 20.28
CA PHE A 137 -16.14 9.95 20.85
C PHE A 137 -14.74 10.54 21.02
N LEU A 138 -14.34 11.49 20.17
CA LEU A 138 -12.98 12.06 20.11
C LEU A 138 -12.69 13.07 21.22
N LYS A 139 -13.73 13.55 21.90
CA LYS A 139 -13.62 14.48 23.03
C LYS A 139 -13.55 13.74 24.37
N THR A 140 -13.29 12.43 24.34
CA THR A 140 -13.24 11.57 25.53
C THR A 140 -11.85 10.98 25.74
N GLU A 141 -11.55 10.60 26.99
CA GLU A 141 -10.29 9.91 27.34
C GLU A 141 -10.13 8.58 26.58
N HIS A 142 -11.23 7.97 26.12
CA HIS A 142 -11.22 6.69 25.44
C HIS A 142 -10.41 6.70 24.13
N TRP A 143 -10.46 7.78 23.36
CA TRP A 143 -9.70 7.86 22.10
C TRP A 143 -8.17 7.79 22.32
N TYR A 144 -7.69 8.26 23.47
CA TYR A 144 -6.26 8.23 23.82
C TYR A 144 -5.78 6.86 24.30
N VAL A 145 -6.69 5.93 24.60
CA VAL A 145 -6.35 4.58 25.10
C VAL A 145 -6.93 3.46 24.24
N THR A 146 -7.72 3.78 23.23
CA THR A 146 -8.34 2.81 22.32
C THR A 146 -8.26 3.34 20.89
N PRO A 147 -7.45 2.73 20.01
CA PRO A 147 -7.33 3.18 18.62
C PRO A 147 -8.59 2.73 17.83
N PRO A 148 -9.50 3.65 17.46
CA PRO A 148 -10.70 3.27 16.72
C PRO A 148 -10.31 2.86 15.29
N TYR A 149 -10.94 1.81 14.78
CA TYR A 149 -10.82 1.40 13.39
C TYR A 149 -12.10 0.77 12.89
N TYR A 150 -12.18 0.62 11.57
CA TYR A 150 -13.23 -0.14 10.89
C TYR A 150 -12.63 -1.04 9.82
N LYS A 151 -13.32 -2.15 9.54
CA LYS A 151 -12.92 -3.09 8.48
C LYS A 151 -13.29 -2.50 7.12
N GLY A 152 -12.31 -2.35 6.25
CA GLY A 152 -12.49 -1.86 4.90
C GLY A 152 -12.75 -2.97 3.89
N ASN A 153 -13.13 -2.55 2.68
CA ASN A 153 -13.37 -3.46 1.58
C ASN A 153 -12.06 -3.79 0.85
N CYS A 154 -11.60 -5.03 0.94
CA CYS A 154 -10.41 -5.48 0.22
C CYS A 154 -10.60 -5.50 -1.31
N ASP A 155 -11.83 -5.47 -1.81
CA ASP A 155 -12.12 -5.51 -3.25
C ASP A 155 -12.05 -4.12 -3.92
N THR A 156 -11.78 -3.05 -3.17
CA THR A 156 -11.62 -1.70 -3.71
C THR A 156 -10.17 -1.25 -3.82
N ILE A 157 -9.21 -2.13 -3.50
CA ILE A 157 -7.78 -1.83 -3.65
C ILE A 157 -7.44 -1.62 -5.13
N THR A 158 -6.76 -0.51 -5.41
CA THR A 158 -6.30 -0.11 -6.75
C THR A 158 -4.83 0.28 -6.70
N GLY A 159 -4.13 0.21 -7.83
CA GLY A 159 -2.72 0.53 -7.92
C GLY A 159 -2.42 2.02 -7.84
N ALA A 160 -1.14 2.35 -7.68
CA ALA A 160 -0.63 3.71 -7.56
C ALA A 160 -0.87 4.61 -8.79
N GLU A 161 -1.34 4.04 -9.90
CA GLU A 161 -1.60 4.73 -11.17
C GLU A 161 -2.96 4.38 -11.78
N ASP A 162 -3.78 3.63 -11.04
CA ASP A 162 -5.12 3.31 -11.50
C ASP A 162 -6.02 4.55 -11.41
N PRO A 163 -6.98 4.71 -12.33
CA PRO A 163 -7.90 5.85 -12.31
C PRO A 163 -8.82 5.79 -11.09
N VAL A 164 -9.12 6.96 -10.52
CA VAL A 164 -10.06 7.11 -9.39
C VAL A 164 -11.43 7.50 -9.92
N PRO A 165 -12.44 6.59 -9.90
CA PRO A 165 -13.76 6.90 -10.43
C PRO A 165 -14.51 7.86 -9.50
N PHE A 166 -14.87 9.03 -10.00
CA PHE A 166 -15.65 10.02 -9.25
C PHE A 166 -17.07 9.50 -8.97
N PRO A 167 -17.51 9.34 -7.71
CA PRO A 167 -18.81 8.77 -7.41
C PRO A 167 -19.95 9.69 -7.85
N TYR A 168 -20.94 9.12 -8.55
CA TYR A 168 -22.08 9.86 -9.12
C TYR A 168 -22.98 10.57 -8.09
N TYR A 169 -22.89 10.21 -6.79
CA TYR A 169 -23.79 10.69 -5.73
C TYR A 169 -23.23 11.86 -4.91
N THR A 170 -22.03 12.35 -5.21
CA THR A 170 -21.40 13.47 -4.49
C THR A 170 -20.94 14.56 -5.45
N GLU A 171 -20.83 15.79 -4.95
CA GLU A 171 -20.13 16.91 -5.61
C GLU A 171 -18.80 17.22 -4.92
N ARG A 172 -18.55 16.59 -3.76
CA ARG A 172 -17.36 16.78 -2.93
C ARG A 172 -16.73 15.41 -2.70
N LEU A 173 -15.74 15.08 -3.51
CA LEU A 173 -14.95 13.88 -3.30
C LEU A 173 -13.89 14.18 -2.24
N ASP A 174 -13.85 13.38 -1.18
CA ASP A 174 -12.82 13.52 -0.16
C ASP A 174 -11.64 12.59 -0.47
N LEU A 175 -10.43 13.12 -0.28
CA LEU A 175 -9.15 12.43 -0.48
C LEU A 175 -8.54 12.25 0.90
N GLU A 176 -7.96 11.11 1.22
CA GLU A 176 -7.22 10.92 2.48
C GLU A 176 -5.84 10.33 2.18
N LEU A 177 -4.77 10.95 2.68
CA LEU A 177 -3.42 10.39 2.64
C LEU A 177 -3.13 9.70 3.98
N GLU A 178 -2.82 8.41 3.91
CA GLU A 178 -2.55 7.56 5.06
C GLU A 178 -1.27 6.74 4.86
N LEU A 179 -0.69 6.26 5.96
CA LEU A 179 0.36 5.25 5.92
C LEU A 179 -0.27 3.86 6.04
N GLY A 180 -0.03 3.00 5.06
CA GLY A 180 -0.37 1.58 5.11
C GLY A 180 0.75 0.76 5.76
N ILE A 181 0.39 -0.05 6.74
CA ILE A 181 1.24 -1.01 7.44
C ILE A 181 0.90 -2.40 6.90
N VAL A 182 1.91 -3.13 6.40
CA VAL A 182 1.71 -4.47 5.83
C VAL A 182 2.18 -5.53 6.82
N ILE A 183 1.31 -6.50 7.12
CA ILE A 183 1.65 -7.63 8.00
C ILE A 183 2.51 -8.63 7.23
N GLY A 184 3.64 -9.04 7.83
CA GLY A 184 4.58 -10.04 7.30
C GLY A 184 4.54 -11.38 8.01
N LYS A 185 4.00 -11.44 9.23
CA LYS A 185 4.00 -12.65 10.05
C LYS A 185 2.66 -12.88 10.73
N LYS A 186 2.23 -14.15 10.75
CA LYS A 186 0.99 -14.57 11.41
C LYS A 186 1.12 -14.42 12.93
N GLY A 187 0.15 -13.81 13.59
CA GLY A 187 0.13 -13.64 15.05
C GLY A 187 -1.24 -13.34 15.64
N SER A 188 -1.37 -13.50 16.96
CA SER A 188 -2.56 -13.19 17.76
C SER A 188 -2.14 -12.92 19.20
N ASN A 189 -2.80 -11.99 19.88
CA ASN A 189 -2.51 -11.56 21.26
C ASN A 189 -1.04 -11.15 21.44
N LEU A 190 -0.53 -10.33 20.52
CA LEU A 190 0.85 -9.90 20.47
C LEU A 190 1.11 -8.78 21.50
N THR A 191 2.25 -8.85 22.17
CA THR A 191 2.81 -7.68 22.85
C THR A 191 3.27 -6.62 21.84
N PHE A 192 3.53 -5.39 22.29
CA PHE A 192 4.04 -4.33 21.40
C PHE A 192 5.38 -4.69 20.76
N GLU A 193 6.27 -5.37 21.48
CA GLU A 193 7.56 -5.80 20.92
C GLU A 193 7.38 -6.91 19.88
N GLU A 194 6.53 -7.91 20.14
CA GLU A 194 6.21 -8.94 19.15
C GLU A 194 5.49 -8.34 17.93
N ALA A 195 4.64 -7.33 18.12
CA ALA A 195 3.93 -6.67 17.05
C ALA A 195 4.88 -5.97 16.07
N LYS A 196 6.00 -5.39 16.54
CA LYS A 196 7.03 -4.82 15.67
C LYS A 196 7.60 -5.86 14.70
N ASP A 197 7.89 -7.06 15.20
CA ASP A 197 8.43 -8.17 14.40
C ASP A 197 7.43 -8.73 13.36
N HIS A 198 6.16 -8.34 13.45
CA HIS A 198 5.11 -8.77 12.53
C HIS A 198 4.87 -7.78 11.39
N ILE A 199 5.46 -6.59 11.44
CA ILE A 199 5.37 -5.57 10.39
C ILE A 199 6.40 -5.90 9.31
N ALA A 200 5.93 -6.20 8.10
CA ALA A 200 6.82 -6.38 6.95
C ALA A 200 7.40 -5.06 6.47
N GLY A 201 6.58 -4.00 6.50
CA GLY A 201 6.93 -2.71 5.93
C GLY A 201 5.74 -1.79 5.76
N TYR A 202 6.00 -0.70 5.04
CA TYR A 202 5.08 0.42 4.90
C TYR A 202 4.89 0.84 3.43
N GLY A 203 3.74 1.45 3.13
CA GLY A 203 3.40 1.98 1.81
C GLY A 203 2.32 3.06 1.89
N PRO A 204 2.25 4.04 0.97
CA PRO A 204 1.14 4.99 0.91
C PRO A 204 -0.18 4.27 0.72
N ASN A 205 -1.19 4.75 1.43
CA ASN A 205 -2.55 4.30 1.35
C ASN A 205 -3.47 5.51 1.18
N LYS A 206 -4.47 5.38 0.31
CA LYS A 206 -5.52 6.37 0.13
C LYS A 206 -6.86 5.65 0.22
N ARG A 207 -7.73 6.05 1.14
CA ARG A 207 -8.99 5.33 1.36
C ARG A 207 -10.23 6.12 0.97
N LYS A 208 -11.15 5.44 0.27
CA LYS A 208 -12.62 5.59 0.34
C LYS A 208 -13.28 4.26 -0.07
N ASP A 209 -14.51 4.00 0.38
CA ASP A 209 -15.18 2.68 0.22
C ASP A 209 -15.30 2.17 -1.22
N PHE A 210 -15.25 3.05 -2.22
CA PHE A 210 -15.40 2.69 -3.63
C PHE A 210 -14.06 2.57 -4.38
N CYS A 211 -12.96 3.08 -3.83
CA CYS A 211 -11.63 3.09 -4.45
C CYS A 211 -10.57 3.42 -3.39
N THR A 212 -9.62 2.49 -3.20
CA THR A 212 -8.51 2.61 -2.26
C THR A 212 -7.17 2.43 -2.98
N PRO A 213 -6.59 3.50 -3.57
CA PRO A 213 -5.27 3.43 -4.16
C PRO A 213 -4.18 3.16 -3.12
N MET A 214 -3.24 2.28 -3.46
CA MET A 214 -2.10 1.94 -2.61
C MET A 214 -0.83 1.82 -3.45
N GLY A 215 0.31 2.23 -2.89
CA GLY A 215 1.61 2.04 -3.51
C GLY A 215 2.47 3.30 -3.52
N PRO A 216 3.52 3.35 -4.34
CA PRO A 216 3.80 2.43 -5.46
C PRO A 216 4.51 1.13 -5.05
N CYS A 217 5.06 1.06 -3.85
CA CYS A 217 5.86 -0.07 -3.38
C CYS A 217 5.64 -0.37 -1.89
N LEU A 218 6.15 -1.52 -1.46
CA LEU A 218 6.38 -1.87 -0.07
C LEU A 218 7.84 -1.57 0.28
N VAL A 219 8.09 -0.71 1.26
CA VAL A 219 9.43 -0.53 1.85
C VAL A 219 9.50 -1.31 3.15
N THR A 220 10.49 -2.19 3.31
CA THR A 220 10.58 -3.03 4.51
C THR A 220 10.81 -2.21 5.77
N ALA A 221 10.28 -2.69 6.90
CA ALA A 221 10.26 -1.95 8.16
C ALA A 221 11.65 -1.55 8.68
N ASP A 222 12.69 -2.31 8.36
CA ASP A 222 14.09 -2.00 8.71
C ASP A 222 14.74 -0.92 7.84
N ALA A 223 14.11 -0.56 6.72
CA ALA A 223 14.65 0.39 5.75
C ALA A 223 14.05 1.81 5.87
N ILE A 224 13.04 2.00 6.72
CA ILE A 224 12.37 3.29 6.92
C ILE A 224 11.78 3.40 8.33
N ASP A 225 11.90 4.58 8.94
CA ASP A 225 11.25 4.90 10.22
C ASP A 225 9.87 5.53 9.95
N GLU A 226 8.81 4.82 10.30
CA GLU A 226 7.43 5.27 10.10
C GLU A 226 7.09 6.53 10.88
N ARG A 227 7.90 6.89 11.88
CA ARG A 227 7.69 8.05 12.74
C ARG A 227 8.16 9.36 12.11
N ASN A 228 8.86 9.32 10.98
CA ASN A 228 9.41 10.52 10.35
C ASN A 228 9.50 10.38 8.82
N ILE A 229 8.34 10.49 8.16
CA ILE A 229 8.22 10.46 6.70
C ILE A 229 7.51 11.73 6.25
N ASP A 230 8.20 12.55 5.47
CA ASP A 230 7.62 13.72 4.85
C ASP A 230 6.61 13.31 3.77
N CYS A 231 5.45 13.97 3.79
CA CYS A 231 4.29 13.64 2.99
C CYS A 231 3.80 14.86 2.21
N ARG A 232 3.31 14.65 0.99
CA ARG A 232 2.79 15.73 0.12
C ARG A 232 1.60 15.30 -0.73
N ILE A 233 0.66 16.22 -0.90
CA ILE A 233 -0.44 16.13 -1.86
C ILE A 233 -0.29 17.27 -2.87
N VAL A 234 -0.13 16.94 -4.15
CA VAL A 234 -0.10 17.89 -5.26
C VAL A 234 -1.26 17.60 -6.19
N VAL A 235 -2.01 18.62 -6.60
CA VAL A 235 -3.10 18.49 -7.58
C VAL A 235 -2.89 19.49 -8.71
N ASP A 236 -2.81 18.99 -9.94
CA ASP A 236 -2.50 19.78 -11.15
C ASP A 236 -1.28 20.73 -11.00
N GLY A 237 -0.27 20.27 -10.25
CA GLY A 237 0.95 21.03 -9.98
C GLY A 237 0.87 22.01 -8.79
N GLU A 238 -0.30 22.18 -8.17
CA GLU A 238 -0.47 22.96 -6.94
C GLU A 238 -0.30 22.07 -5.71
N THR A 239 0.59 22.44 -4.80
CA THR A 239 0.67 21.78 -3.48
C THR A 239 -0.60 22.09 -2.68
N TRP A 240 -1.39 21.05 -2.42
CA TRP A 240 -2.58 21.14 -1.59
C TRP A 240 -2.28 20.98 -0.12
N TRP A 241 -1.32 20.11 0.21
CA TRP A 241 -0.92 19.85 1.59
C TRP A 241 0.49 19.26 1.67
N GLU A 242 1.19 19.58 2.76
CA GLU A 242 2.46 18.99 3.19
C GLU A 242 2.37 18.70 4.69
N GLY A 243 3.00 17.62 5.14
CA GLY A 243 3.07 17.24 6.54
C GLY A 243 3.99 16.04 6.76
N ASN A 244 3.89 15.40 7.92
CA ASN A 244 4.81 14.32 8.29
C ASN A 244 4.09 13.23 9.09
N THR A 245 4.48 11.96 8.91
CA THR A 245 3.86 10.84 9.65
C THR A 245 4.06 10.91 11.17
N GLY A 246 5.05 11.67 11.64
CA GLY A 246 5.35 11.96 13.04
C GLY A 246 4.52 13.06 13.68
N GLU A 247 3.55 13.63 12.96
CA GLU A 247 2.57 14.56 13.54
C GLU A 247 1.84 13.93 14.75
N PRO A 248 1.31 14.76 15.69
CA PRO A 248 0.66 14.27 16.90
C PRO A 248 -0.39 13.18 16.64
N ARG A 249 -0.11 11.99 17.15
CA ARG A 249 -0.95 10.80 17.01
C ARG A 249 -0.90 9.93 18.26
N SER A 250 -1.99 9.24 18.56
CA SER A 250 -2.14 8.49 19.82
C SER A 250 -1.35 7.18 19.87
N PHE A 251 -0.99 6.62 18.72
CA PHE A 251 -0.46 5.26 18.63
C PHE A 251 0.60 5.10 17.53
N TRP A 252 1.57 4.23 17.76
CA TRP A 252 2.54 3.79 16.73
C TRP A 252 2.11 2.48 16.04
N ALA A 253 2.77 2.10 14.95
CA ALA A 253 2.37 0.95 14.13
C ALA A 253 2.28 -0.35 14.96
N GLU A 254 3.22 -0.56 15.88
CA GLU A 254 3.25 -1.69 16.81
C GLU A 254 2.04 -1.73 17.75
N HIS A 255 1.54 -0.57 18.17
CA HIS A 255 0.35 -0.49 19.02
C HIS A 255 -0.89 -0.90 18.24
N LEU A 256 -1.00 -0.49 16.95
CA LEU A 256 -2.11 -0.86 16.09
C LEU A 256 -2.12 -2.36 15.80
N VAL A 257 -0.95 -2.92 15.46
CA VAL A 257 -0.82 -4.36 15.17
C VAL A 257 -1.14 -5.20 16.41
N ALA A 258 -0.62 -4.82 17.59
CA ALA A 258 -0.95 -5.48 18.85
C ALA A 258 -2.45 -5.42 19.14
N TYR A 259 -3.06 -4.23 19.03
CA TYR A 259 -4.49 -4.04 19.26
C TYR A 259 -5.37 -4.86 18.32
N VAL A 260 -5.04 -4.90 17.02
CA VAL A 260 -5.77 -5.76 16.06
C VAL A 260 -5.61 -7.24 16.40
N SER A 261 -4.49 -7.63 17.00
CA SER A 261 -4.23 -9.03 17.31
C SER A 261 -5.00 -9.53 18.54
N ASP A 262 -5.67 -8.67 19.31
CA ASP A 262 -6.43 -9.08 20.50
C ASP A 262 -7.62 -9.97 20.11
N ASN A 263 -7.50 -11.26 20.42
CA ASN A 263 -8.44 -12.33 20.04
C ASN A 263 -8.75 -12.43 18.53
N GLU A 264 -7.93 -11.81 17.68
CA GLU A 264 -8.02 -11.89 16.23
C GLU A 264 -6.63 -12.22 15.67
N THR A 265 -6.57 -13.02 14.59
CA THR A 265 -5.30 -13.40 13.97
C THR A 265 -4.97 -12.45 12.84
N VAL A 266 -3.83 -11.77 12.91
CA VAL A 266 -3.23 -11.08 11.76
C VAL A 266 -2.48 -12.08 10.88
N ILE A 267 -2.55 -11.93 9.56
CA ILE A 267 -1.98 -12.87 8.58
C ILE A 267 -1.08 -12.10 7.60
N PRO A 268 0.01 -12.71 7.07
CA PRO A 268 0.83 -12.08 6.06
C PRO A 268 0.00 -11.60 4.85
N GLY A 269 0.13 -10.31 4.52
CA GLY A 269 -0.66 -9.64 3.48
C GLY A 269 -1.90 -8.92 3.98
N ASP A 270 -2.21 -8.95 5.28
CA ASP A 270 -3.16 -8.00 5.86
C ASP A 270 -2.57 -6.58 5.81
N VAL A 271 -3.44 -5.58 5.63
CA VAL A 271 -3.06 -4.17 5.55
C VAL A 271 -3.81 -3.37 6.61
N ILE A 272 -3.08 -2.49 7.31
CA ILE A 272 -3.61 -1.58 8.32
C ILE A 272 -3.27 -0.14 7.90
N GLY A 273 -4.27 0.69 7.62
CA GLY A 273 -4.11 2.13 7.43
C GLY A 273 -4.11 2.87 8.76
N THR A 274 -3.30 3.92 8.88
CA THR A 274 -3.22 4.76 10.08
C THR A 274 -4.39 5.75 10.22
N GLY A 275 -5.23 5.89 9.21
CA GLY A 275 -6.06 7.06 9.04
C GLY A 275 -5.28 8.26 8.52
N THR A 276 -6.04 9.29 8.17
CA THR A 276 -5.54 10.53 7.56
C THR A 276 -4.41 11.14 8.37
N ILE A 277 -3.24 11.29 7.75
CA ILE A 277 -2.07 11.93 8.36
C ILE A 277 -2.33 13.43 8.46
N GLY A 278 -2.23 13.99 9.66
CA GLY A 278 -2.28 15.44 9.87
C GLY A 278 -3.56 16.09 9.33
N MET A 279 -3.43 16.98 8.35
CA MET A 279 -4.55 17.56 7.59
C MET A 279 -4.58 17.04 6.14
N GLY A 280 -3.98 15.89 5.87
CA GLY A 280 -3.85 15.28 4.55
C GLY A 280 -5.16 14.78 3.94
N CYS A 281 -6.29 15.44 4.23
CA CYS A 281 -7.56 15.21 3.55
C CYS A 281 -8.24 16.46 3.03
N SER A 282 -9.06 16.26 1.99
CA SER A 282 -9.82 17.32 1.30
C SER A 282 -10.76 18.07 2.23
N MET A 283 -11.42 17.36 3.16
CA MET A 283 -12.27 17.96 4.18
C MET A 283 -11.53 18.94 5.08
N ASP A 284 -10.32 18.60 5.54
CA ASP A 284 -9.55 19.40 6.49
C ASP A 284 -8.91 20.64 5.87
N ILE A 285 -8.53 20.57 4.59
CA ILE A 285 -7.96 21.70 3.83
C ILE A 285 -9.01 22.48 3.03
N HIS A 286 -10.26 22.03 3.05
CA HIS A 286 -11.38 22.61 2.30
C HIS A 286 -11.13 22.71 0.78
N LYS A 287 -10.45 21.72 0.19
CA LYS A 287 -10.21 21.61 -1.26
C LYS A 287 -10.79 20.31 -1.79
N TRP A 288 -11.62 20.38 -2.83
CA TRP A 288 -12.36 19.24 -3.38
C TRP A 288 -11.93 18.99 -4.82
N PRO A 289 -11.31 17.85 -5.13
CA PRO A 289 -10.81 17.58 -6.46
C PRO A 289 -11.98 17.28 -7.40
N GLN A 290 -11.74 17.48 -8.69
CA GLN A 290 -12.74 17.41 -9.74
C GLN A 290 -12.33 16.41 -10.82
N VAL A 291 -13.30 15.96 -11.61
CA VAL A 291 -13.05 15.09 -12.77
C VAL A 291 -12.04 15.74 -13.73
N GLY A 292 -11.07 14.95 -14.17
CA GLY A 292 -9.98 15.36 -15.07
C GLY A 292 -8.72 15.85 -14.34
N GLN A 293 -8.77 16.06 -13.03
CA GLN A 293 -7.60 16.49 -12.27
C GLN A 293 -6.63 15.33 -12.02
N LYS A 294 -5.33 15.66 -12.04
CA LYS A 294 -4.24 14.75 -11.71
C LYS A 294 -3.74 15.05 -10.31
N MET A 295 -3.54 14.01 -9.53
CA MET A 295 -3.16 14.10 -8.12
C MET A 295 -1.94 13.24 -7.87
N THR A 296 -0.94 13.80 -7.20
CA THR A 296 0.23 13.08 -6.75
C THR A 296 0.26 13.06 -5.23
N PHE A 297 0.35 11.86 -4.66
CA PHE A 297 0.52 11.62 -3.23
C PHE A 297 1.92 11.06 -3.02
N THR A 298 2.78 11.80 -2.34
CA THR A 298 4.19 11.43 -2.13
C THR A 298 4.47 11.15 -0.67
N MET A 299 5.26 10.11 -0.42
CA MET A 299 5.90 9.84 0.87
C MET A 299 7.40 9.62 0.65
N ASP A 300 8.23 10.44 1.27
CA ASP A 300 9.68 10.39 1.06
C ASP A 300 10.27 9.04 1.48
N GLY A 301 11.20 8.52 0.68
CA GLY A 301 11.76 7.18 0.86
C GLY A 301 10.85 6.03 0.42
N ILE A 302 9.53 6.23 0.34
CA ILE A 302 8.60 5.23 -0.20
C ILE A 302 8.33 5.44 -1.69
N GLY A 303 7.83 6.60 -2.09
CA GLY A 303 7.49 6.85 -3.49
C GLY A 303 6.20 7.65 -3.65
N SER A 304 5.68 7.69 -4.88
CA SER A 304 4.48 8.46 -5.20
C SER A 304 3.37 7.67 -5.89
N MET A 305 2.12 7.93 -5.49
CA MET A 305 0.93 7.54 -6.24
C MET A 305 0.52 8.69 -7.17
N ASN A 306 0.37 8.41 -8.46
CA ASN A 306 -0.01 9.37 -9.50
C ASN A 306 -1.38 9.00 -10.05
N LEU A 307 -2.42 9.67 -9.56
CA LEU A 307 -3.81 9.29 -9.79
C LEU A 307 -4.51 10.32 -10.67
N GLU A 308 -5.42 9.85 -11.52
CA GLU A 308 -6.31 10.71 -12.31
C GLU A 308 -7.76 10.49 -11.86
N ILE A 309 -8.48 11.57 -11.60
CA ILE A 309 -9.92 11.49 -11.36
C ILE A 309 -10.65 11.35 -12.69
N VAL A 310 -11.33 10.23 -12.87
CA VAL A 310 -12.14 9.97 -14.05
C VAL A 310 -13.62 10.05 -13.72
N LYS A 311 -14.47 10.31 -14.71
CA LYS A 311 -15.92 10.23 -14.52
C LYS A 311 -16.28 8.79 -14.13
N GLY A 312 -16.91 8.61 -12.97
CA GLY A 312 -17.46 7.31 -12.57
C GLY A 312 -18.69 6.92 -13.39
N ALA A 313 -19.15 5.67 -13.21
CA ALA A 313 -20.37 5.21 -13.86
C ALA A 313 -21.60 5.96 -13.35
N ASP A 314 -22.47 6.38 -14.26
CA ASP A 314 -23.78 6.94 -13.91
C ASP A 314 -24.63 5.81 -13.30
N ARG A 315 -25.20 6.05 -12.11
CA ARG A 315 -26.09 5.10 -11.43
C ARG A 315 -27.24 5.83 -10.74
N VAL A 316 -28.27 5.07 -10.38
CA VAL A 316 -29.40 5.60 -9.60
C VAL A 316 -28.99 5.68 -8.14
N ARG A 317 -29.15 6.86 -7.54
CA ARG A 317 -28.93 7.05 -6.11
C ARG A 317 -30.06 6.37 -5.35
N HIS A 318 -29.79 5.22 -4.76
CA HIS A 318 -30.84 4.41 -4.11
C HIS A 318 -31.57 5.09 -2.96
N VAL A 319 -30.97 6.12 -2.33
CA VAL A 319 -31.64 6.88 -1.26
C VAL A 319 -32.72 7.84 -1.78
N ASP A 320 -32.68 8.23 -3.06
CA ASP A 320 -33.68 9.10 -3.65
C ASP A 320 -34.99 8.30 -3.83
N GLY A 321 -35.87 8.42 -2.84
CA GLY A 321 -37.15 7.68 -2.78
C GLY A 321 -37.14 6.49 -1.81
N MET A 322 -36.04 6.20 -1.12
CA MET A 322 -36.00 5.20 -0.05
C MET A 322 -36.61 5.80 1.22
N LYS A 323 -37.85 5.44 1.54
CA LYS A 323 -38.46 5.82 2.82
C LYS A 323 -37.82 5.00 3.94
N GLY A 324 -37.27 5.67 4.94
CA GLY A 324 -36.86 5.02 6.18
C GLY A 324 -38.02 4.25 6.82
N LEU A 325 -37.70 3.15 7.51
CA LEU A 325 -38.71 2.36 8.22
C LEU A 325 -39.07 2.96 9.59
N LEU A 326 -38.27 3.93 10.05
CA LEU A 326 -38.49 4.69 11.26
C LEU A 326 -38.69 6.15 10.90
N GLU A 327 -39.58 6.81 11.62
CA GLU A 327 -39.69 8.27 11.57
C GLU A 327 -38.54 8.87 12.38
N TYR A 328 -38.01 10.00 11.91
CA TYR A 328 -36.99 10.74 12.64
C TYR A 328 -37.60 11.26 13.96
N PRO A 329 -37.12 10.80 15.13
CA PRO A 329 -37.76 11.12 16.42
C PRO A 329 -37.47 12.55 16.91
N GLY A 330 -36.71 13.35 16.15
CA GLY A 330 -36.24 14.67 16.59
C GLY A 330 -34.95 14.57 17.40
N GLU A 331 -34.70 15.56 18.25
CA GLU A 331 -33.51 15.63 19.13
C GLU A 331 -33.62 14.72 20.37
N ASP A 332 -34.79 14.10 20.61
CA ASP A 332 -35.06 13.24 21.78
C ASP A 332 -34.55 11.79 21.59
N ILE A 333 -33.26 11.63 21.25
CA ILE A 333 -32.54 10.33 21.28
C ILE A 333 -31.56 10.33 22.45
#